data_AF-A0A9X3J6S8-F1
#
_entry.id   AF-A0A9X3J6S8-F1
#
_cell.length_a   1.000
_cell.length_b   1.000
_cell.length_c   1.000
_cell.angle_alpha   90.00
_cell.angle_beta   90.00
_cell.angle_gamma   90.00
#
_symmetry.space_group_name_H-M   'P 1'
#
loop_
_entity.id
_entity.type
_entity.pdbx_description
1 polymer ?
#
loop_
_entity_poly.entity_id
_entity_poly.type
_entity_poly.pdbx_seq_one_letter_code
_entity_poly.pdbx_strand_id
1 'polypeptide(L)'
;MRTVFLITFLILAIAGKASEKDSLVNRIFNLAYNQQYEAAETLLQKNKTNIDALYFAVLEIDMSYWKNVTGTHDPNYKAFENTLSLYETESPETFNQKGIQLIQLSYKLRYELKRFKLIDAVFTHNKTTTLFGQLKTDSEMQNVGDPELFQLYNAMFLYFSNYLKPFGGKSKKESCKQALQEIESLANSENLVTKTIASYSLGRTYLKYEDAPEKGISYFRILAELYPGNKKFPELIGECEEKLK
;
A
#
# COMPACT_ATOMS: atom_id res chain seq x y z
N MET A 1 -43.84 -33.61 -31.20
CA MET A 1 -43.50 -32.26 -30.70
C MET A 1 -43.10 -32.34 -29.24
N ARG A 2 -41.81 -32.23 -28.94
CA ARG A 2 -41.24 -31.75 -27.67
C ARG A 2 -39.72 -31.64 -27.86
N THR A 3 -39.31 -30.46 -28.29
CA THR A 3 -37.93 -30.01 -28.44
C THR A 3 -37.33 -29.91 -27.03
N VAL A 4 -36.39 -30.79 -26.70
CA VAL A 4 -35.60 -30.67 -25.46
C VAL A 4 -34.44 -29.73 -25.76
N PHE A 5 -34.53 -28.50 -25.25
CA PHE A 5 -33.43 -27.54 -25.22
C PHE A 5 -32.36 -28.05 -24.26
N LEU A 6 -31.25 -28.58 -24.79
CA LEU A 6 -30.00 -28.70 -24.04
C LEU A 6 -29.39 -27.29 -23.92
N ILE A 7 -29.52 -26.68 -22.75
CA ILE A 7 -28.73 -25.50 -22.39
C ILE A 7 -27.40 -26.02 -21.84
N THR A 8 -26.41 -26.15 -22.71
CA THR A 8 -25.02 -26.41 -22.36
C THR A 8 -24.49 -25.15 -21.69
N PHE A 9 -24.40 -25.16 -20.36
CA PHE A 9 -23.74 -24.10 -19.59
C PHE A 9 -22.22 -24.25 -19.79
N LEU A 10 -21.72 -23.68 -20.90
CA LEU A 10 -20.29 -23.53 -21.16
C LEU A 10 -19.77 -22.45 -20.21
N ILE A 11 -19.46 -22.82 -18.96
CA ILE A 11 -18.61 -22.00 -18.11
C ILE A 11 -17.23 -22.05 -18.74
N LEU A 12 -16.99 -21.15 -19.69
CA LEU A 12 -15.66 -20.74 -20.08
C LEU A 12 -14.97 -20.27 -18.79
N ALA A 13 -14.13 -21.15 -18.25
CA ALA A 13 -13.09 -20.77 -17.32
C ALA A 13 -12.23 -19.73 -18.03
N ILE A 14 -12.57 -18.46 -17.81
CA ILE A 14 -11.63 -17.35 -17.99
C ILE A 14 -10.63 -17.53 -16.84
N ALA A 15 -9.74 -18.52 -16.98
CA ALA A 15 -8.47 -18.50 -16.28
C ALA A 15 -7.71 -17.35 -16.92
N GLY A 16 -7.91 -16.14 -16.39
CA GLY A 16 -7.05 -15.01 -16.69
C GLY A 16 -5.62 -15.50 -16.50
N LYS A 17 -4.82 -15.45 -17.57
CA LYS A 17 -3.39 -15.69 -17.48
C LYS A 17 -2.79 -14.57 -16.64
N ALA A 18 -2.84 -14.70 -15.31
CA ALA A 18 -1.94 -13.97 -14.45
C ALA A 18 -0.52 -14.32 -14.92
N SER A 19 0.31 -13.32 -15.22
CA SER A 19 1.66 -13.63 -15.68
C SER A 19 2.42 -14.38 -14.58
N GLU A 20 3.38 -15.23 -14.92
CA GLU A 20 4.21 -15.91 -13.91
C GLU A 20 4.89 -14.92 -12.96
N LYS A 21 5.19 -13.70 -13.44
CA LYS A 21 5.72 -12.61 -12.62
C LYS A 21 4.72 -12.12 -11.57
N ASP A 22 3.45 -11.94 -11.95
CA ASP A 22 2.37 -11.57 -11.01
C ASP A 22 2.20 -12.66 -9.96
N SER A 23 2.35 -13.93 -10.34
CA SER A 23 2.27 -15.05 -9.41
C SER A 23 3.39 -15.04 -8.36
N LEU A 24 4.61 -14.65 -8.75
CA LEU A 24 5.76 -14.58 -7.84
C LEU A 24 5.63 -13.40 -6.85
N VAL A 25 5.29 -12.21 -7.36
CA VAL A 25 5.07 -11.01 -6.54
C VAL A 25 3.96 -11.29 -5.52
N ASN A 26 2.82 -11.81 -5.98
CA ASN A 26 1.70 -12.18 -5.10
C ASN A 26 2.11 -13.22 -4.07
N ARG A 27 2.94 -14.20 -4.42
CA ARG A 27 3.43 -15.21 -3.47
C ARG A 27 4.31 -14.60 -2.38
N ILE A 28 5.29 -13.76 -2.75
CA ILE A 28 6.16 -13.08 -1.78
C ILE A 28 5.31 -12.21 -0.85
N PHE A 29 4.38 -11.46 -1.41
CA PHE A 29 3.50 -10.57 -0.68
C PHE A 29 2.58 -11.32 0.30
N ASN A 30 1.98 -12.43 -0.15
CA ASN A 30 1.19 -13.31 0.70
C ASN A 30 1.98 -13.89 1.87
N LEU A 31 3.23 -14.30 1.64
CA LEU A 31 4.10 -14.79 2.72
C LEU A 31 4.38 -13.68 3.74
N ALA A 32 4.76 -12.49 3.28
CA ALA A 32 5.05 -11.35 4.14
C ALA A 32 3.83 -10.92 4.98
N TYR A 33 2.66 -10.81 4.35
CA TYR A 33 1.43 -10.43 5.06
C TYR A 33 0.92 -11.53 5.98
N ASN A 34 1.20 -12.81 5.72
CA ASN A 34 0.96 -13.89 6.69
C ASN A 34 2.09 -14.04 7.72
N GLN A 35 2.96 -13.03 7.86
CA GLN A 35 4.06 -12.98 8.84
C GLN A 35 5.12 -14.08 8.68
N GLN A 36 5.23 -14.69 7.50
CA GLN A 36 6.26 -15.67 7.14
C GLN A 36 7.50 -14.96 6.55
N TYR A 37 8.08 -14.03 7.32
CA TYR A 37 9.09 -13.09 6.83
C TYR A 37 10.35 -13.73 6.26
N GLU A 38 10.89 -14.77 6.92
CA GLU A 38 12.11 -15.45 6.46
C GLU A 38 11.91 -16.10 5.07
N ALA A 39 10.76 -16.74 4.87
CA ALA A 39 10.41 -17.35 3.58
C ALA A 39 10.20 -16.28 2.50
N ALA A 40 9.54 -15.17 2.83
CA ALA A 40 9.33 -14.04 1.93
C ALA A 40 10.67 -13.38 1.52
N GLU A 41 11.55 -13.09 2.48
CA GLU A 41 12.88 -12.51 2.25
C GLU A 41 13.74 -13.42 1.37
N THR A 42 13.79 -14.71 1.69
CA THR A 42 14.54 -15.70 0.90
C THR A 42 14.04 -15.74 -0.54
N LEU A 43 12.72 -15.76 -0.73
CA LEU A 43 12.12 -15.82 -2.06
C LEU A 43 12.34 -14.53 -2.86
N LEU A 44 12.25 -13.37 -2.20
CA LEU A 44 12.52 -12.06 -2.80
C LEU A 44 13.97 -11.97 -3.28
N GLN A 45 14.94 -12.24 -2.40
CA GLN A 45 16.37 -12.10 -2.75
C GLN A 45 16.80 -13.09 -3.83
N LYS A 46 16.30 -14.34 -3.79
CA LYS A 46 16.57 -15.35 -4.82
C LYS A 46 16.11 -14.94 -6.21
N ASN A 47 15.08 -14.08 -6.31
CA ASN A 47 14.48 -13.68 -7.57
C ASN A 47 14.70 -12.19 -7.90
N LYS A 48 15.69 -11.55 -7.30
CA LYS A 48 15.97 -10.11 -7.48
C LYS A 48 16.05 -9.67 -8.94
N THR A 49 16.63 -10.51 -9.81
CA THR A 49 16.77 -10.21 -11.26
C THR A 49 15.51 -10.48 -12.07
N ASN A 50 14.53 -11.18 -11.50
CA ASN A 50 13.31 -11.62 -12.19
C ASN A 50 12.09 -10.75 -11.84
N ILE A 51 12.21 -9.91 -10.81
CA ILE A 51 11.20 -8.98 -10.35
C ILE A 51 11.57 -7.59 -10.87
N ASP A 52 10.58 -6.84 -11.35
CA ASP A 52 10.78 -5.45 -11.74
C ASP A 52 11.33 -4.62 -10.57
N ALA A 53 12.22 -3.68 -10.85
CA ALA A 53 12.93 -2.93 -9.81
C ALA A 53 11.99 -2.13 -8.89
N LEU A 54 10.89 -1.58 -9.43
CA LEU A 54 9.89 -0.88 -8.64
C LEU A 54 9.19 -1.85 -7.68
N TYR A 55 8.72 -2.99 -8.19
CA TYR A 55 8.08 -4.01 -7.36
C TYR A 55 9.02 -4.60 -6.32
N PHE A 56 10.29 -4.84 -6.65
CA PHE A 56 11.27 -5.31 -5.70
C PHE A 56 11.39 -4.32 -4.52
N ALA A 57 11.48 -3.02 -4.81
CA ALA A 57 11.55 -1.99 -3.78
C ALA A 57 10.28 -1.92 -2.92
N VAL A 58 9.09 -2.03 -3.55
CA VAL A 58 7.80 -2.07 -2.82
C VAL A 58 7.79 -3.24 -1.85
N LEU A 59 8.11 -4.45 -2.33
CA LEU A 59 8.10 -5.66 -1.53
C LEU A 59 9.10 -5.56 -0.37
N GLU A 60 10.32 -5.06 -0.62
CA GLU A 60 11.34 -4.96 0.42
C GLU A 60 11.01 -3.91 1.49
N ILE A 61 10.57 -2.72 1.07
CA ILE A 61 10.20 -1.63 2.00
C ILE A 61 8.97 -2.03 2.82
N ASP A 62 7.93 -2.54 2.16
CA ASP A 62 6.67 -2.89 2.83
C ASP A 62 6.86 -4.08 3.79
N MET A 63 7.61 -5.11 3.38
CA MET A 63 7.93 -6.24 4.25
C MET A 63 8.75 -5.79 5.48
N SER A 64 9.75 -4.93 5.30
CA SER A 64 10.52 -4.37 6.42
C SER A 64 9.64 -3.57 7.37
N TYR A 65 8.69 -2.79 6.84
CA TYR A 65 7.69 -2.10 7.64
C TYR A 65 6.84 -3.09 8.46
N TRP A 66 6.29 -4.12 7.83
CA TRP A 66 5.43 -5.11 8.50
C TRP A 66 6.17 -5.95 9.53
N LYS A 67 7.42 -6.33 9.26
CA LYS A 67 8.31 -6.98 10.23
C LYS A 67 8.53 -6.10 11.46
N ASN A 68 8.66 -4.78 11.26
CA ASN A 68 8.75 -3.83 12.36
C ASN A 68 7.41 -3.60 13.10
N VAL A 69 6.26 -3.72 12.42
CA VAL A 69 4.94 -3.55 13.04
C VAL A 69 4.47 -4.80 13.79
N THR A 70 4.88 -6.00 13.33
CA THR A 70 4.29 -7.27 13.80
C THR A 70 5.29 -8.38 14.10
N GLY A 71 6.55 -8.26 13.72
CA GLY A 71 7.54 -9.34 13.83
C GLY A 71 8.01 -9.62 15.26
N THR A 72 7.94 -8.64 16.16
CA THR A 72 8.39 -8.73 17.55
C THR A 72 7.58 -7.81 18.45
N HIS A 73 7.59 -8.07 19.77
CA HIS A 73 7.03 -7.16 20.76
C HIS A 73 7.76 -5.80 20.78
N ASP A 74 9.07 -5.83 20.52
CA ASP A 74 9.94 -4.65 20.39
C ASP A 74 10.25 -4.36 18.92
N PRO A 75 9.65 -3.33 18.31
CA PRO A 75 9.91 -2.96 16.92
C PRO A 75 11.39 -2.62 16.67
N ASN A 76 12.01 -3.26 15.68
CA ASN A 76 13.37 -2.94 15.25
C ASN A 76 13.39 -1.74 14.26
N TYR A 77 13.22 -0.54 14.81
CA TYR A 77 13.17 0.69 14.00
C TYR A 77 14.45 0.95 13.22
N LYS A 78 15.62 0.60 13.77
CA LYS A 78 16.91 0.79 13.10
C LYS A 78 17.01 -0.06 11.83
N ALA A 79 16.54 -1.31 11.87
CA ALA A 79 16.49 -2.15 10.68
C ALA A 79 15.60 -1.54 9.59
N PHE A 80 14.45 -0.98 9.98
CA PHE A 80 13.55 -0.32 9.04
C PHE A 80 14.15 0.97 8.45
N GLU A 81 14.78 1.82 9.28
CA GLU A 81 15.50 3.01 8.81
C GLU A 81 16.63 2.63 7.84
N ASN A 82 17.38 1.56 8.11
CA ASN A 82 18.39 1.04 7.21
C ASN A 82 17.79 0.61 5.87
N THR A 83 16.65 -0.12 5.85
CA THR A 83 15.95 -0.47 4.61
C THR A 83 15.56 0.78 3.82
N LEU A 84 15.00 1.81 4.48
CA LEU A 84 14.63 3.07 3.80
C LEU A 84 15.83 3.79 3.19
N SER A 85 16.99 3.72 3.83
CA SER A 85 18.21 4.38 3.35
C SER A 85 18.77 3.76 2.06
N LEU A 86 18.50 2.47 1.79
CA LEU A 86 18.90 1.81 0.54
C LEU A 86 18.24 2.43 -0.70
N TYR A 87 17.10 3.09 -0.50
CA TYR A 87 16.28 3.67 -1.56
C TYR A 87 16.28 5.19 -1.55
N GLU A 88 17.12 5.80 -0.70
CA GLU A 88 17.31 7.25 -0.67
C GLU A 88 18.27 7.66 -1.79
N THR A 89 17.76 8.43 -2.75
CA THR A 89 18.56 9.05 -3.81
C THR A 89 18.51 10.57 -3.69
N GLU A 90 19.65 11.24 -3.88
CA GLU A 90 19.72 12.71 -3.87
C GLU A 90 19.11 13.31 -5.15
N SER A 91 19.27 12.63 -6.28
CA SER A 91 18.82 13.08 -7.60
C SER A 91 18.22 11.91 -8.39
N PRO A 92 16.91 11.61 -8.23
CA PRO A 92 16.25 10.59 -9.05
C PRO A 92 16.09 11.09 -10.50
N GLU A 93 16.80 10.47 -11.44
CA GLU A 93 16.78 10.92 -12.83
C GLU A 93 15.69 10.19 -13.64
N THR A 94 15.59 8.87 -13.43
CA THR A 94 14.64 8.03 -14.16
C THR A 94 13.28 7.98 -13.47
N PHE A 95 12.22 7.75 -14.26
CA PHE A 95 10.87 7.58 -13.73
C PHE A 95 10.79 6.47 -12.66
N ASN A 96 11.43 5.32 -12.87
CA ASN A 96 11.46 4.23 -11.89
C ASN A 96 12.15 4.64 -10.58
N GLN A 97 13.27 5.38 -10.64
CA GLN A 97 13.93 5.91 -9.44
C GLN A 97 13.02 6.89 -8.69
N LYS A 98 12.33 7.77 -9.41
CA LYS A 98 11.34 8.69 -8.82
C LYS A 98 10.18 7.93 -8.17
N GLY A 99 9.67 6.89 -8.82
CA GLY A 99 8.61 6.03 -8.27
C GLY A 99 9.05 5.30 -6.99
N ILE A 100 10.21 4.66 -7.01
CA ILE A 100 10.82 4.02 -5.84
C ILE A 100 10.99 5.03 -4.70
N GLN A 101 11.50 6.22 -5.01
CA GLN A 101 11.69 7.26 -4.00
C GLN A 101 10.35 7.76 -3.44
N LEU A 102 9.29 7.87 -4.26
CA LEU A 102 7.96 8.25 -3.78
C LEU A 102 7.43 7.24 -2.75
N ILE A 103 7.58 5.94 -3.04
CA ILE A 103 7.20 4.87 -2.12
C ILE A 103 8.02 4.97 -0.82
N GLN A 104 9.35 5.08 -0.94
CA GLN A 104 10.26 5.24 0.19
C GLN A 104 9.86 6.43 1.08
N LEU A 105 9.62 7.60 0.50
CA LEU A 105 9.19 8.79 1.23
C LEU A 105 7.82 8.62 1.90
N SER A 106 6.88 7.91 1.25
CA SER A 106 5.58 7.59 1.85
C SER A 106 5.73 6.77 3.14
N TYR A 107 6.62 5.78 3.15
CA TYR A 107 6.91 4.99 4.36
C TYR A 107 7.69 5.78 5.40
N LYS A 108 8.69 6.58 4.97
CA LYS A 108 9.47 7.47 5.83
C LYS A 108 8.58 8.47 6.58
N LEU A 109 7.66 9.13 5.87
CA LEU A 109 6.71 10.07 6.46
C LEU A 109 5.81 9.40 7.51
N ARG A 110 5.23 8.24 7.18
CA ARG A 110 4.41 7.46 8.13
C ARG A 110 5.18 7.11 9.39
N TYR A 111 6.44 6.74 9.25
CA TYR A 111 7.32 6.41 10.37
C TYR A 111 7.69 7.64 11.21
N GLU A 112 8.07 8.75 10.60
CA GLU A 112 8.42 10.00 11.28
C GLU A 112 7.24 10.54 12.09
N LEU A 113 6.03 10.53 11.50
CA LEU A 113 4.80 10.91 12.20
C LEU A 113 4.50 9.98 13.38
N LYS A 114 4.62 8.66 13.20
CA LYS A 114 4.43 7.66 14.28
C LYS A 114 5.43 7.86 15.44
N ARG A 115 6.62 8.39 15.15
CA ARG A 115 7.69 8.63 16.12
C ARG A 115 7.75 10.08 16.62
N PHE A 116 6.77 10.91 16.28
CA PHE A 116 6.72 12.33 16.64
C PHE A 116 7.96 13.12 16.17
N LYS A 117 8.62 12.67 15.10
CA LYS A 117 9.74 13.38 14.44
C LYS A 117 9.19 14.46 13.51
N LEU A 118 8.54 15.48 14.07
CA LEU A 118 7.74 16.44 13.30
C LEU A 118 8.56 17.29 12.31
N ILE A 119 9.78 17.67 12.69
CA ILE A 119 10.68 18.43 11.81
C ILE A 119 11.04 17.60 10.58
N ASP A 120 11.48 16.35 10.78
CA ASP A 120 11.80 15.42 9.70
C ASP A 120 10.57 15.16 8.82
N ALA A 121 9.40 14.97 9.44
CA ALA A 121 8.14 14.78 8.72
C ALA A 121 7.80 15.96 7.79
N VAL A 122 8.09 17.20 8.19
CA VAL A 122 7.91 18.39 7.33
C VAL A 122 8.89 18.36 6.15
N PHE A 123 10.16 18.04 6.38
CA PHE A 123 11.14 17.91 5.30
C PHE A 123 10.76 16.80 4.30
N THR A 124 10.39 15.63 4.81
CA THR A 124 9.93 14.50 4.00
C THR A 124 8.68 14.86 3.22
N HIS A 125 7.71 15.54 3.82
CA HIS A 125 6.49 16.01 3.14
C HIS A 125 6.80 16.96 1.98
N ASN A 126 7.70 17.94 2.18
CA ASN A 126 8.11 18.88 1.13
C ASN A 126 8.81 18.15 -0.02
N LYS A 127 9.75 17.25 0.30
CA LYS A 127 10.45 16.43 -0.70
C LYS A 127 9.46 15.57 -1.52
N THR A 128 8.48 14.97 -0.85
CA THR A 128 7.43 14.18 -1.49
C THR A 128 6.56 15.04 -2.41
N THR A 129 6.20 16.25 -1.97
CA THR A 129 5.42 17.21 -2.79
C THR A 129 6.16 17.59 -4.07
N THR A 130 7.45 17.91 -3.96
CA THR A 130 8.30 18.26 -5.13
C THR A 130 8.43 17.10 -6.09
N LEU A 131 8.77 15.91 -5.59
CA LEU A 131 8.91 14.70 -6.41
C LEU A 131 7.61 14.36 -7.12
N PHE A 132 6.48 14.49 -6.43
CA PHE A 132 5.17 14.29 -7.03
C PHE A 132 4.87 15.31 -8.13
N GLY A 133 5.19 16.59 -7.92
CA GLY A 133 5.05 17.63 -8.94
C GLY A 133 5.81 17.28 -10.23
N GLN A 134 7.04 16.76 -10.10
CA GLN A 134 7.85 16.31 -11.23
C GLN A 134 7.20 15.13 -11.97
N LEU A 135 6.72 14.12 -11.23
CA LEU A 135 6.08 12.93 -11.79
C LEU A 135 4.77 13.24 -12.53
N LYS A 136 4.00 14.23 -12.07
CA LYS A 136 2.74 14.64 -12.71
C LYS A 136 2.95 15.33 -14.06
N THR A 137 4.06 16.05 -14.21
CA THR A 137 4.43 16.73 -15.46
C THR A 137 5.17 15.82 -16.44
N ASP A 138 5.64 14.67 -15.97
CA ASP A 138 6.32 13.68 -16.81
C ASP A 138 5.31 12.97 -17.71
N SER A 139 5.42 13.18 -19.03
CA SER A 139 4.58 12.48 -20.03
C SER A 139 4.76 10.95 -19.99
N GLU A 140 5.78 10.48 -19.28
CA GLU A 140 6.11 9.07 -19.06
C GLU A 140 5.24 8.39 -17.99
N MET A 141 4.27 9.08 -17.39
CA MET A 141 3.30 8.45 -16.47
C MET A 141 2.54 7.27 -17.12
N GLN A 142 2.51 7.19 -18.45
CA GLN A 142 1.95 6.03 -19.18
C GLN A 142 2.90 4.82 -19.26
N ASN A 143 4.18 4.99 -18.94
CA ASN A 143 5.22 3.95 -18.97
C ASN A 143 5.46 3.30 -17.59
N VAL A 144 4.60 3.55 -16.60
CA VAL A 144 4.72 2.98 -15.25
C VAL A 144 4.58 1.44 -15.35
N GLY A 145 5.49 0.70 -14.71
CA GLY A 145 5.40 -0.76 -14.61
C GLY A 145 4.16 -1.27 -13.86
N ASP A 146 3.59 -0.44 -12.96
CA ASP A 146 2.25 -0.59 -12.38
C ASP A 146 1.61 0.79 -12.10
N PRO A 147 0.72 1.28 -12.99
CA PRO A 147 0.06 2.57 -12.82
C PRO A 147 -0.89 2.62 -11.61
N GLU A 148 -1.51 1.49 -11.22
CA GLU A 148 -2.45 1.46 -10.10
C GLU A 148 -1.73 1.67 -8.77
N LEU A 149 -0.58 1.04 -8.59
CA LEU A 149 0.21 1.20 -7.37
C LEU A 149 0.69 2.64 -7.21
N PHE A 150 1.12 3.28 -8.31
CA PHE A 150 1.48 4.69 -8.30
C PHE A 150 0.28 5.58 -7.92
N GLN A 151 -0.87 5.33 -8.53
CA GLN A 151 -2.12 6.03 -8.25
C GLN A 151 -2.51 5.90 -6.78
N LEU A 152 -2.31 4.73 -6.19
CA LEU A 152 -2.54 4.47 -4.76
C LEU A 152 -1.63 5.31 -3.86
N TYR A 153 -0.31 5.27 -4.06
CA TYR A 153 0.63 6.06 -3.25
C TYR A 153 0.39 7.56 -3.38
N ASN A 154 0.02 8.01 -4.59
CA ASN A 154 -0.40 9.38 -4.81
C ASN A 154 -1.66 9.74 -4.01
N ALA A 155 -2.73 8.94 -4.12
CA ALA A 155 -3.98 9.21 -3.43
C ALA A 155 -3.79 9.24 -1.90
N MET A 156 -3.02 8.30 -1.35
CA MET A 156 -2.64 8.31 0.07
C MET A 156 -1.88 9.57 0.45
N PHE A 157 -0.89 9.97 -0.35
CA PHE A 157 -0.12 11.19 -0.08
C PHE A 157 -1.02 12.43 -0.11
N LEU A 158 -1.88 12.58 -1.11
CA LEU A 158 -2.82 13.70 -1.22
C LEU A 158 -3.77 13.77 -0.04
N TYR A 159 -4.28 12.62 0.41
CA TYR A 159 -5.13 12.55 1.60
C TYR A 159 -4.40 13.11 2.82
N PHE A 160 -3.22 12.56 3.16
CA PHE A 160 -2.47 12.96 4.36
C PHE A 160 -1.91 14.38 4.26
N SER A 161 -1.40 14.77 3.11
CA SER A 161 -0.91 16.12 2.85
C SER A 161 -1.99 17.17 3.08
N ASN A 162 -3.22 16.91 2.63
CA ASN A 162 -4.34 17.81 2.89
C ASN A 162 -4.80 17.73 4.34
N TYR A 163 -4.86 16.53 4.93
CA TYR A 163 -5.25 16.31 6.34
C TYR A 163 -4.37 17.13 7.30
N LEU A 164 -3.06 17.17 7.07
CA LEU A 164 -2.09 17.87 7.92
C LEU A 164 -2.10 19.40 7.79
N LYS A 165 -2.82 19.98 6.82
CA LYS A 165 -2.90 21.46 6.68
C LYS A 165 -3.65 22.08 7.88
N PRO A 166 -3.03 22.99 8.65
CA PRO A 166 -3.61 23.53 9.89
C PRO A 166 -4.81 24.46 9.69
N PHE A 167 -4.91 25.15 8.54
CA PHE A 167 -5.96 26.17 8.27
C PHE A 167 -6.82 25.84 7.04
N GLY A 168 -7.23 24.58 6.87
CA GLY A 168 -7.98 24.16 5.69
C GLY A 168 -9.50 24.36 5.78
N GLY A 169 -10.08 25.08 4.82
CA GLY A 169 -11.52 25.23 4.63
C GLY A 169 -12.17 24.11 3.81
N LYS A 170 -13.31 24.41 3.14
CA LYS A 170 -14.07 23.43 2.34
C LYS A 170 -13.24 22.72 1.26
N SER A 171 -12.28 23.41 0.64
CA SER A 171 -11.39 22.84 -0.39
C SER A 171 -10.50 21.70 0.13
N LYS A 172 -10.05 21.78 1.39
CA LYS A 172 -9.30 20.70 2.06
C LYS A 172 -10.17 19.45 2.19
N LYS A 173 -11.39 19.61 2.72
CA LYS A 173 -12.32 18.50 2.92
C LYS A 173 -12.65 17.81 1.59
N GLU A 174 -12.88 18.60 0.54
CA GLU A 174 -13.14 18.05 -0.80
C GLU A 174 -11.92 17.29 -1.35
N SER A 175 -10.71 17.83 -1.19
CA SER A 175 -9.48 17.15 -1.64
C SER A 175 -9.24 15.84 -0.89
N CYS A 176 -9.45 15.81 0.43
CA CYS A 176 -9.37 14.59 1.22
C CYS A 176 -10.43 13.57 0.78
N LYS A 177 -11.66 14.02 0.53
CA LYS A 177 -12.74 13.15 0.06
C LYS A 177 -12.43 12.52 -1.30
N GLN A 178 -11.95 13.30 -2.26
CA GLN A 178 -11.56 12.80 -3.58
C GLN A 178 -10.43 11.78 -3.48
N ALA A 179 -9.40 12.09 -2.70
CA ALA A 179 -8.30 11.17 -2.43
C ALA A 179 -8.78 9.88 -1.76
N LEU A 180 -9.72 9.98 -0.82
CA LEU A 180 -10.28 8.80 -0.14
C LEU A 180 -11.10 7.93 -1.09
N GLN A 181 -11.94 8.53 -1.94
CA GLN A 181 -12.71 7.82 -2.97
C GLN A 181 -11.81 7.07 -3.97
N GLU A 182 -10.68 7.68 -4.32
CA GLU A 182 -9.67 7.04 -5.17
C GLU A 182 -9.08 5.80 -4.49
N ILE A 183 -8.72 5.89 -3.21
CA ILE A 183 -8.21 4.73 -2.45
C ILE A 183 -9.30 3.66 -2.30
N GLU A 184 -10.57 4.04 -2.05
CA GLU A 184 -11.72 3.11 -2.00
C GLU A 184 -11.89 2.36 -3.33
N SER A 185 -11.75 3.03 -4.46
CA SER A 185 -11.77 2.40 -5.79
C SER A 185 -10.64 1.36 -5.92
N LEU A 186 -9.41 1.74 -5.57
CA LEU A 186 -8.23 0.88 -5.67
C LEU A 186 -8.26 -0.30 -4.68
N ALA A 187 -9.00 -0.19 -3.56
CA ALA A 187 -9.24 -1.32 -2.66
C ALA A 187 -10.07 -2.45 -3.32
N ASN A 188 -10.73 -2.18 -4.45
CA ASN A 188 -11.43 -3.18 -5.24
C ASN A 188 -10.61 -3.69 -6.45
N SER A 189 -9.35 -3.27 -6.61
CA SER A 189 -8.47 -3.69 -7.72
C SER A 189 -8.31 -5.21 -7.79
N GLU A 190 -8.09 -5.78 -8.97
CA GLU A 190 -7.70 -7.19 -9.11
C GLU A 190 -6.22 -7.45 -8.76
N ASN A 191 -5.39 -6.41 -8.73
CA ASN A 191 -4.02 -6.48 -8.26
C ASN A 191 -4.00 -6.64 -6.73
N LEU A 192 -3.53 -7.80 -6.26
CA LEU A 192 -3.52 -8.16 -4.85
C LEU A 192 -2.70 -7.17 -3.99
N VAL A 193 -1.57 -6.69 -4.50
CA VAL A 193 -0.69 -5.74 -3.80
C VAL A 193 -1.43 -4.42 -3.59
N THR A 194 -1.97 -3.85 -4.68
CA THR A 194 -2.76 -2.62 -4.65
C THR A 194 -3.96 -2.74 -3.71
N LYS A 195 -4.78 -3.79 -3.89
CA LYS A 195 -5.96 -4.08 -3.04
C LYS A 195 -5.60 -4.10 -1.56
N THR A 196 -4.53 -4.78 -1.23
CA THR A 196 -4.11 -4.98 0.17
C THR A 196 -3.62 -3.69 0.81
N ILE A 197 -2.73 -2.96 0.12
CA ILE A 197 -2.19 -1.69 0.63
C ILE A 197 -3.31 -0.66 0.76
N ALA A 198 -4.21 -0.59 -0.22
CA ALA A 198 -5.38 0.30 -0.20
C ALA A 198 -6.31 -0.05 0.97
N SER A 199 -6.69 -1.32 1.12
CA SER A 199 -7.55 -1.79 2.19
C SER A 199 -6.97 -1.50 3.57
N TYR A 200 -5.67 -1.77 3.77
CA TYR A 200 -5.01 -1.49 5.05
C TYR A 200 -5.00 0.01 5.34
N SER A 201 -4.70 0.81 4.32
CA SER A 201 -4.64 2.27 4.45
C SER A 201 -6.01 2.86 4.76
N LEU A 202 -7.09 2.40 4.10
CA LEU A 202 -8.46 2.80 4.40
C LEU A 202 -8.86 2.40 5.81
N GLY A 203 -8.60 1.16 6.21
CA GLY A 203 -8.91 0.68 7.56
C GLY A 203 -8.28 1.58 8.63
N ARG A 204 -6.99 1.90 8.46
CA ARG A 204 -6.26 2.81 9.35
C ARG A 204 -6.79 4.22 9.30
N THR A 205 -7.15 4.71 8.12
CA THR A 205 -7.66 6.06 7.93
C THR A 205 -9.01 6.26 8.61
N TYR A 206 -9.93 5.32 8.43
CA TYR A 206 -11.23 5.35 9.10
C TYR A 206 -11.11 5.23 10.62
N LEU A 207 -10.23 4.36 11.11
CA LEU A 207 -10.01 4.17 12.54
C LEU A 207 -9.39 5.40 13.22
N LYS A 208 -8.41 6.07 12.58
CA LYS A 208 -7.58 7.10 13.25
C LYS A 208 -7.90 8.54 12.85
N TYR A 209 -8.46 8.80 11.66
CA TYR A 209 -8.56 10.16 11.11
C TYR A 209 -9.97 10.60 10.73
N GLU A 210 -10.80 9.69 10.20
CA GLU A 210 -12.18 10.01 9.79
C GLU A 210 -13.22 9.72 10.88
N ASP A 211 -12.80 9.10 11.99
CA ASP A 211 -13.69 8.72 13.11
C ASP A 211 -14.89 7.86 12.68
N ALA A 212 -14.65 6.92 11.76
CA ALA A 212 -15.64 5.99 11.23
C ALA A 212 -15.18 4.53 11.41
N PRO A 213 -14.94 4.07 12.66
CA PRO A 213 -14.34 2.76 12.92
C PRO A 213 -15.12 1.58 12.33
N GLU A 214 -16.44 1.70 12.16
CA GLU A 214 -17.30 0.71 11.50
C GLU A 214 -16.89 0.44 10.04
N LYS A 215 -16.48 1.48 9.30
CA LYS A 215 -15.92 1.32 7.95
C LYS A 215 -14.55 0.64 8.01
N GLY A 216 -13.76 0.98 9.03
CA GLY A 216 -12.45 0.37 9.25
C GLY A 216 -12.52 -1.14 9.45
N ILE A 217 -13.52 -1.62 10.21
CA ILE A 217 -13.76 -3.05 10.45
C ILE A 217 -13.91 -3.82 9.13
N SER A 218 -14.69 -3.30 8.17
CA SER A 218 -14.92 -3.97 6.89
C SER A 218 -13.61 -4.26 6.15
N TYR A 219 -12.71 -3.27 6.07
CA TYR A 219 -11.42 -3.45 5.42
C TYR A 219 -10.50 -4.40 6.19
N PHE A 220 -10.46 -4.32 7.52
CA PHE A 220 -9.65 -5.24 8.31
C PHE A 220 -10.17 -6.68 8.29
N ARG A 221 -11.48 -6.91 8.14
CA ARG A 221 -12.06 -8.26 7.94
C ARG A 221 -11.62 -8.87 6.62
N ILE A 222 -11.70 -8.11 5.52
CA ILE A 222 -11.19 -8.56 4.21
C ILE A 222 -9.71 -8.96 4.34
N LEU A 223 -8.90 -8.15 5.01
CA LEU A 223 -7.48 -8.44 5.21
C LEU A 223 -7.24 -9.67 6.12
N ALA A 224 -8.02 -9.85 7.17
CA ALA A 224 -7.93 -11.03 8.04
C ALA A 224 -8.30 -12.32 7.29
N GLU A 225 -9.25 -12.25 6.35
CA GLU A 225 -9.63 -13.37 5.49
C GLU A 225 -8.55 -13.69 4.45
N LEU A 226 -7.97 -12.67 3.82
CA LEU A 226 -6.87 -12.84 2.86
C LEU A 226 -5.58 -13.35 3.52
N TYR A 227 -5.33 -12.92 4.76
CA TYR A 227 -4.09 -13.16 5.48
C TYR A 227 -4.35 -13.71 6.89
N PRO A 228 -4.86 -14.95 7.03
CA PRO A 228 -5.25 -15.52 8.32
C PRO A 228 -4.07 -15.69 9.30
N GLY A 229 -2.83 -15.73 8.81
CA GLY A 229 -1.63 -15.76 9.64
C GLY A 229 -1.29 -14.40 10.27
N ASN A 230 -1.90 -13.30 9.82
CA ASN A 230 -1.60 -11.97 10.32
C ASN A 230 -2.41 -11.65 11.59
N LYS A 231 -1.73 -11.71 12.74
CA LYS A 231 -2.37 -11.41 14.04
C LYS A 231 -2.77 -9.94 14.20
N LYS A 232 -2.20 -9.03 13.40
CA LYS A 232 -2.47 -7.59 13.56
C LYS A 232 -3.84 -7.18 13.05
N PHE A 233 -4.41 -7.86 12.06
CA PHE A 233 -5.74 -7.51 11.54
C PHE A 233 -6.86 -7.78 12.57
N PRO A 234 -6.90 -8.94 13.25
CA PRO A 234 -7.80 -9.14 14.38
C PRO A 234 -7.65 -8.09 15.50
N GLU A 235 -6.41 -7.73 15.86
CA GLU A 235 -6.17 -6.67 16.85
C GLU A 235 -6.78 -5.32 16.40
N LEU A 236 -6.60 -4.96 15.13
CA LEU A 236 -7.15 -3.72 14.58
C LEU A 236 -8.67 -3.73 14.49
N ILE A 237 -9.30 -4.88 14.25
CA ILE A 237 -10.75 -5.05 14.37
C ILE A 237 -11.19 -4.78 15.81
N GLY A 238 -10.49 -5.35 16.80
CA GLY A 238 -10.74 -5.09 18.22
C GLY A 238 -10.60 -3.60 18.58
N GLU A 239 -9.55 -2.92 18.10
CA GLU A 239 -9.37 -1.47 18.30
C GLU A 239 -10.56 -0.66 17.72
N CYS A 240 -11.11 -1.07 16.57
CA CYS A 240 -12.30 -0.43 16.01
C CYS A 240 -13.55 -0.69 16.87
N GLU A 241 -13.76 -1.94 17.31
CA GLU A 241 -14.91 -2.33 18.13
C GLU A 241 -14.91 -1.65 19.50
N GLU A 242 -13.73 -1.44 20.10
CA GLU A 242 -13.58 -0.66 21.33
C GLU A 242 -13.98 0.80 21.16
N LYS A 243 -13.67 1.42 20.03
CA LYS A 243 -14.08 2.80 19.73
C LYS A 243 -15.59 2.96 19.50
N LEU A 244 -16.29 1.87 19.18
CA LEU A 244 -17.74 1.88 18.96
C LEU A 244 -18.56 1.75 20.25
N LYS A 245 -17.90 1.46 21.39
CA LYS A 245 -18.53 1.34 22.71
C LYS A 245 -18.54 2.68 23.43
#